data_AF-R4KHF3-F1
#
_entry.id   AF-R4KHF3-F1
#
_cell.length_a   1.000
_cell.length_b   1.000
_cell.length_c   1.000
_cell.angle_alpha   90.00
_cell.angle_beta   90.00
_cell.angle_gamma   90.00
#
_symmetry.space_group_name_H-M   'P 1'
#
loop_
_entity.id
_entity.type
_entity.pdbx_description
1 polymer ?
#
loop_
_entity_poly.entity_id
_entity_poly.type
_entity_poly.pdbx_seq_one_letter_code
_entity_poly.pdbx_strand_id
1 'polypeptide(L)' 'MANKFLPGLKYVFTKKNYIKRFGKKEYRDSKRWVNRANGGKVKVASIFSGDVRGFLVSPEWCKCIGKE' A
#
# COMPACT_ATOMS: atom_id res chain seq x y z
N MET A 1 6.90 9.07 9.78
CA MET A 1 7.56 9.74 8.64
C MET A 1 6.62 9.61 7.45
N ALA A 2 6.04 10.74 7.02
CA ALA A 2 5.07 10.93 5.93
C ALA A 2 3.99 9.83 5.74
N ASN A 3 2.93 9.87 6.56
CA ASN A 3 1.69 9.08 6.37
C ASN A 3 0.82 9.60 5.21
N LYS A 4 1.43 10.11 4.14
CA LYS A 4 0.69 10.73 3.04
C LYS A 4 1.26 10.34 1.68
N PHE A 5 0.37 10.07 0.74
CA PHE A 5 0.71 10.08 -0.68
C PHE A 5 0.97 11.51 -1.12
N LEU A 6 2.05 11.70 -1.85
CA LEU A 6 2.44 12.99 -2.41
C LEU A 6 2.04 13.04 -3.89
N PRO A 7 1.54 14.19 -4.36
CA PRO A 7 1.22 14.37 -5.77
C PRO A 7 2.48 14.21 -6.64
N GLY A 8 2.32 13.59 -7.81
CA GLY A 8 3.42 13.36 -8.76
C GLY A 8 4.40 12.24 -8.40
N LEU A 9 4.14 11.46 -7.34
CA LEU A 9 4.92 10.27 -6.99
C LEU A 9 4.17 8.98 -7.32
N LYS A 10 4.91 7.97 -7.77
CA LYS A 10 4.42 6.61 -8.02
C LYS A 10 4.71 5.73 -6.80
N TYR A 11 3.72 4.94 -6.42
CA TYR A 11 3.80 4.04 -5.26
C TYR A 11 3.43 2.62 -5.65
N VAL A 12 4.01 1.67 -4.93
CA VAL A 12 3.69 0.23 -5.03
C VAL A 12 3.32 -0.29 -3.65
N PHE A 13 2.23 -1.04 -3.56
CA PHE A 13 1.87 -1.71 -2.31
C PHE A 13 2.84 -2.86 -2.02
N THR A 14 3.29 -2.97 -0.76
CA THR A 14 4.18 -4.04 -0.34
C THR A 14 3.61 -4.78 0.86
N LYS A 15 3.47 -6.10 0.74
CA LYS A 15 3.06 -6.93 1.87
C LYS A 15 4.04 -6.82 3.05
N LYS A 16 5.31 -6.53 2.77
CA LYS A 16 6.34 -6.34 3.81
C LYS A 16 5.98 -5.18 4.74
N ASN A 17 5.58 -4.03 4.19
CA ASN A 17 5.19 -2.88 5.02
C ASN A 17 3.86 -3.14 5.74
N TYR A 18 2.90 -3.81 5.08
CA TYR A 18 1.65 -4.21 5.72
C TYR A 18 1.90 -5.13 6.95
N ILE A 19 2.70 -6.19 6.79
CA ILE A 19 3.07 -7.11 7.87
C ILE A 19 3.87 -6.38 8.97
N LYS A 20 4.73 -5.42 8.60
CA LYS A 20 5.46 -4.61 9.59
C LYS A 20 4.53 -3.76 10.44
N ARG A 21 3.43 -3.25 9.88
CA ARG A 21 2.47 -2.38 10.57
C ARG A 21 1.50 -3.16 11.46
N PHE A 22 0.96 -4.27 10.97
CA PHE A 22 -0.12 -5.02 11.64
C PHE A 22 0.31 -6.36 12.24
N GLY A 23 1.50 -6.83 11.89
CA GLY A 23 2.01 -8.13 12.33
C GLY A 23 1.52 -9.31 11.49
N LYS A 24 2.00 -10.50 11.87
CA LYS A 24 1.71 -11.75 11.15
C LYS A 24 0.29 -12.27 11.37
N LYS A 25 -0.35 -11.93 12.49
CA LYS A 25 -1.72 -12.38 12.82
C LYS A 25 -2.71 -11.78 11.82
N GLU A 26 -2.79 -10.45 11.77
CA GLU A 26 -3.63 -9.72 10.80
C GLU A 26 -3.33 -10.09 9.34
N TYR A 27 -2.06 -10.32 9.00
CA TYR A 27 -1.71 -10.81 7.67
C TYR A 27 -2.29 -12.18 7.34
N ARG A 28 -2.48 -13.09 8.29
CA ARG A 28 -3.10 -14.40 8.03
C ARG A 28 -4.56 -14.24 7.64
N ASP A 29 -5.31 -13.42 8.36
CA ASP A 29 -6.71 -13.10 8.05
C ASP A 29 -6.84 -12.36 6.71
N SER A 30 -5.92 -11.43 6.45
CA SER A 30 -5.89 -10.62 5.23
C SER A 30 -5.07 -11.24 4.07
N LYS A 31 -4.62 -12.49 4.21
CA LYS A 31 -3.58 -13.08 3.33
C LYS A 31 -3.95 -13.06 1.86
N ARG A 32 -5.22 -13.32 1.55
CA ARG A 32 -5.71 -13.43 0.16
C ARG A 32 -5.59 -12.11 -0.59
N TRP A 33 -6.10 -11.03 -0.01
CA TRP A 33 -6.05 -9.72 -0.68
C TRP A 33 -4.66 -9.10 -0.61
N VAL A 34 -3.94 -9.25 0.51
CA VAL A 34 -2.57 -8.70 0.66
C VAL A 34 -1.62 -9.30 -0.37
N ASN A 35 -1.71 -10.60 -0.65
CA ASN A 35 -0.89 -11.21 -1.70
C ASN A 35 -1.34 -10.78 -3.11
N ARG A 36 -2.63 -10.57 -3.33
CA ARG A 36 -3.15 -10.07 -4.61
C ARG A 36 -2.74 -8.62 -4.88
N ALA A 37 -2.63 -7.79 -3.85
CA ALA A 37 -2.19 -6.40 -3.94
C ALA A 37 -0.66 -6.24 -3.96
N ASN A 38 0.10 -7.21 -3.45
CA ASN A 38 1.56 -7.13 -3.35
C ASN A 38 2.23 -6.89 -4.72
N GLY A 39 3.04 -5.84 -4.82
CA GLY A 39 3.70 -5.43 -6.06
C GLY A 39 2.80 -4.64 -7.01
N GLY A 40 1.52 -4.43 -6.66
CA GLY A 40 0.60 -3.62 -7.46
C GLY A 40 0.90 -2.13 -7.36
N LYS A 41 0.81 -1.43 -8.49
CA LYS A 41 0.86 0.03 -8.55
C LYS A 41 -0.35 0.61 -7.85
N VAL A 42 -0.11 1.60 -7.00
CA VAL A 42 -1.14 2.30 -6.24
C VAL A 42 -1.67 3.45 -7.09
N LYS A 43 -2.97 3.45 -7.33
CA LYS A 43 -3.69 4.61 -7.84
C LYS A 43 -4.03 5.50 -6.65
N VAL A 44 -3.29 6.61 -6.50
CA VAL A 44 -3.54 7.56 -5.41
C VAL A 44 -4.92 8.19 -5.61
N ALA A 45 -5.82 7.98 -4.66
CA ALA A 45 -7.16 8.56 -4.67
C ALA A 45 -7.23 9.84 -3.81
N SER A 46 -6.44 9.87 -2.74
CA SER A 46 -6.29 11.00 -1.83
C SER A 46 -4.90 10.97 -1.19
N ILE A 47 -4.50 12.04 -0.50
CA ILE A 47 -3.25 12.06 0.27
C ILE A 47 -3.23 10.97 1.36
N PHE A 48 -4.37 10.45 1.81
CA PHE A 48 -4.45 9.42 2.87
C PHE A 48 -4.75 8.01 2.37
N SER A 49 -5.17 7.85 1.12
CA SER A 49 -5.65 6.57 0.59
C SER A 49 -5.34 6.40 -0.89
N GLY A 50 -5.08 5.15 -1.26
CA GLY A 50 -4.92 4.73 -2.64
C GLY A 50 -5.70 3.47 -2.91
N ASP A 51 -5.79 3.10 -4.18
CA ASP A 51 -6.38 1.86 -4.65
C ASP A 51 -5.31 0.97 -5.27
N VAL A 52 -5.36 -0.32 -4.98
CA VAL A 52 -4.63 -1.34 -5.73
C VAL A 52 -5.61 -2.45 -6.10
N ARG A 53 -6.01 -2.51 -7.37
CA ARG A 53 -6.86 -3.57 -7.91
C ARG A 53 -8.21 -3.68 -7.18
N GLY A 54 -8.79 -2.54 -6.78
CA GLY A 54 -10.05 -2.49 -6.03
C GLY A 54 -9.90 -2.63 -4.51
N PHE A 55 -8.67 -2.67 -3.99
CA PHE A 55 -8.41 -2.69 -2.55
C PHE A 55 -7.91 -1.32 -2.08
N LEU A 56 -8.57 -0.77 -1.06
CA LEU A 56 -8.13 0.45 -0.38
C LEU A 56 -6.82 0.19 0.36
N VAL A 57 -5.82 1.03 0.12
CA VAL A 57 -4.50 0.94 0.75
C VAL A 57 -4.08 2.27 1.38
N SER A 58 -3.40 2.18 2.53
CA SER A 58 -2.78 3.33 3.18
C SER A 58 -1.35 3.56 2.69
N PRO A 59 -0.87 4.82 2.72
CA PRO A 59 0.50 5.16 2.32
C PRO A 59 1.57 4.42 3.12
N GLU A 60 1.31 4.13 4.40
CA GLU A 60 2.23 3.38 5.27
C GLU A 60 2.53 1.96 4.74
N TRP A 61 1.63 1.36 3.95
CA TRP A 61 1.78 0.01 3.41
C TRP A 61 2.51 0.02 2.05
N CYS A 62 2.75 1.21 1.52
CA CYS A 62 3.24 1.43 0.18
C CYS A 62 4.70 1.88 0.20
N LYS A 63 5.41 1.60 -0.89
CA LYS A 63 6.77 2.06 -1.14
C LYS A 63 6.75 3.04 -2.31
N CYS A 64 7.34 4.21 -2.14
CA CYS A 64 7.57 5.13 -3.25
C CYS A 64 8.61 4.52 -4.20
N ILE A 65 8.31 4.52 -5.50
CA ILE A 65 9.18 3.96 -6.55
C ILE A 65 9.73 5.03 -7.50
N GLY A 66 9.42 6.31 -7.28
CA GLY A 66 9.93 7.42 -8.08
C GLY A 66 8.88 8.49 -8.36
N LYS A 67 9.28 9.48 -9.15
CA LYS A 67 8.36 10.47 -9.74
C LYS A 67 7.72 9.92 -11.00
N GLU A 68 6.54 10.44 -11.33
CA GLU A 68 5.89 10.11 -12.60
C GLU A 68 6.73 10.49 -13.80
#